data_AF-A0A136NW11-F1
#
_entry.id   AF-A0A136NW11-F1
#
_cell.length_a   1.000
_cell.length_b   1.000
_cell.length_c   1.000
_cell.angle_alpha   90.00
_cell.angle_beta   90.00
_cell.angle_gamma   90.00
#
_symmetry.space_group_name_H-M   'P 1'
#
loop_
_entity.id
_entity.type
_entity.pdbx_description
1 polymer ?
#
loop_
_entity_poly.entity_id
_entity_poly.type
_entity_poly.pdbx_seq_one_letter_code
_entity_poly.pdbx_strand_id
1 'polypeptide(L)'
;MKRYVFFPVFILIFSAGIFSTKIFSDLLPEGKKRIQYSFELTNIDSYPGYTFIAYPVNNSNGAPYITANILSQNKPVQLACKFGVPVIYAVKNEDFNKAEFDSVCMIDESSPRSEKLNEFILNGKFIPSLKIICDSYANRDAKYNFVNEQFGIESINNDTMIIKSQKTLYKDNNNNTIDAKDSKSGFRDDVVSPQEQVGSYLIIVIPILALIAIITVLVLRKMKK
;
A
#
# COMPACT_ATOMS: atom_id res chain seq x y z
N MET A 1 -13.12 17.49 -54.35
CA MET A 1 -13.82 17.29 -53.06
C MET A 1 -13.10 16.23 -52.23
N LYS A 2 -12.28 16.63 -51.25
CA LYS A 2 -11.59 15.70 -50.33
C LYS A 2 -12.47 15.48 -49.09
N ARG A 3 -13.15 14.33 -49.02
CA ARG A 3 -14.04 13.97 -47.91
C ARG A 3 -13.23 13.53 -46.69
N TYR A 4 -13.41 14.25 -45.58
CA TYR A 4 -13.40 13.86 -44.17
C TYR A 4 -12.78 12.50 -43.80
N VAL A 5 -11.45 12.40 -43.77
CA VAL A 5 -10.76 11.26 -43.10
C VAL A 5 -10.44 11.58 -41.62
N PHE A 6 -10.59 12.83 -41.19
CA PHE A 6 -10.29 13.26 -39.82
C PHE A 6 -11.40 12.92 -38.80
N PHE A 7 -12.66 12.83 -39.25
CA PHE A 7 -13.80 12.57 -38.37
C PHE A 7 -13.79 11.17 -37.71
N PRO A 8 -13.49 10.05 -38.40
CA PRO A 8 -13.45 8.74 -37.76
C PRO A 8 -12.27 8.57 -36.80
N VAL A 9 -11.14 9.24 -37.04
CA VAL A 9 -9.95 9.18 -36.16
C VAL A 9 -10.22 9.90 -34.84
N PHE A 10 -10.91 11.04 -34.87
CA PHE A 10 -11.27 11.78 -33.66
C PHE A 10 -12.26 11.00 -32.78
N ILE A 11 -13.24 10.31 -33.40
CA ILE A 11 -14.20 9.44 -32.69
C ILE A 11 -13.50 8.22 -32.06
N LEU A 12 -12.49 7.65 -32.72
CA LEU A 12 -11.74 6.50 -32.21
C LEU A 12 -10.84 6.90 -31.02
N ILE A 13 -10.26 8.10 -31.03
CA ILE A 13 -9.50 8.65 -29.89
C ILE A 13 -10.43 9.02 -28.73
N PHE A 14 -11.59 9.61 -29.00
CA PHE A 14 -12.55 9.99 -27.97
C PHE A 14 -13.19 8.76 -27.30
N SER A 15 -13.50 7.70 -28.07
CA SER A 15 -13.97 6.43 -27.52
C SER A 15 -12.88 5.69 -26.73
N ALA A 16 -11.62 5.70 -27.17
CA ALA A 16 -10.52 5.15 -26.39
C ALA A 16 -10.26 5.91 -25.06
N GLY A 17 -10.54 7.22 -25.01
CA GLY A 17 -10.41 8.04 -23.80
C GLY A 17 -11.49 7.75 -22.75
N ILE A 18 -12.75 7.57 -23.17
CA ILE A 18 -13.90 7.41 -22.25
C ILE A 18 -13.88 6.06 -21.52
N PHE A 19 -13.31 5.00 -22.11
CA PHE A 19 -13.23 3.68 -21.45
C PHE A 19 -12.01 3.50 -20.54
N SER A 20 -11.17 4.54 -20.36
CA SER A 20 -9.97 4.44 -19.52
C SER A 20 -10.19 4.80 -18.05
N THR A 21 -11.35 5.35 -17.68
CA THR A 21 -11.71 5.56 -16.28
C THR A 21 -12.14 4.23 -15.68
N LYS A 22 -11.17 3.50 -15.10
CA LYS A 22 -11.45 2.32 -14.28
C LYS A 22 -12.30 2.76 -13.07
N ILE A 23 -13.62 2.61 -13.18
CA ILE A 23 -14.53 2.71 -12.04
C ILE A 23 -14.33 1.42 -11.25
N PHE A 24 -13.48 1.47 -10.23
CA PHE A 24 -13.31 0.38 -9.28
C PHE A 24 -14.44 0.44 -8.25
N SER A 25 -15.47 -0.37 -8.46
CA SER A 25 -16.43 -0.70 -7.40
C SER A 25 -15.72 -1.59 -6.36
N ASP A 26 -15.97 -1.35 -5.07
CA ASP A 26 -15.57 -2.25 -3.98
C ASP A 26 -16.35 -3.56 -4.07
N LEU A 27 -15.96 -4.43 -5.00
CA LEU A 27 -16.62 -5.72 -5.15
C LEU A 27 -16.14 -6.63 -4.02
N LEU A 28 -17.03 -6.89 -3.06
CA LEU A 28 -16.87 -7.97 -2.10
C LEU A 28 -16.78 -9.28 -2.88
N PRO A 29 -15.68 -10.06 -2.74
CA PRO A 29 -15.57 -11.32 -3.45
C PRO A 29 -16.71 -12.28 -3.08
N GLU A 30 -17.17 -13.08 -4.04
CA GLU A 30 -18.23 -14.05 -3.80
C GLU A 30 -17.83 -15.04 -2.68
N GLY A 31 -18.79 -15.37 -1.81
CA GLY A 31 -18.54 -16.26 -0.67
C GLY A 31 -17.65 -15.66 0.43
N LYS A 32 -17.25 -14.39 0.33
CA LYS A 32 -16.49 -13.69 1.37
C LYS A 32 -17.37 -12.69 2.13
N LYS A 33 -16.89 -12.30 3.31
CA LYS A 33 -17.36 -11.14 4.08
C LYS A 33 -16.17 -10.26 4.45
N ARG A 34 -16.42 -8.96 4.63
CA ARG A 34 -15.40 -8.02 5.11
C ARG A 34 -15.13 -8.29 6.59
N ILE A 35 -13.87 -8.25 6.97
CA ILE A 35 -13.41 -8.29 8.36
C ILE A 35 -12.58 -7.05 8.66
N GLN A 36 -12.53 -6.66 9.93
CA GLN A 36 -11.61 -5.63 10.39
C GLN A 36 -10.28 -6.28 10.74
N TYR A 37 -9.19 -5.62 10.37
CA TYR A 37 -7.85 -6.06 10.70
C TYR A 37 -7.17 -4.99 11.55
N SER A 38 -6.47 -5.42 12.59
CA SER A 38 -5.52 -4.60 13.32
C SER A 38 -4.23 -5.37 13.54
N PHE A 39 -3.17 -4.63 13.80
CA PHE A 39 -1.94 -5.21 14.31
C PHE A 39 -1.39 -4.41 15.48
N GLU A 40 -0.56 -5.03 16.29
CA GLU A 40 0.21 -4.36 17.32
C GLU A 40 1.64 -4.84 17.29
N LEU A 41 2.57 -3.95 17.65
CA LEU A 41 3.97 -4.28 17.83
C LEU A 41 4.23 -4.48 19.33
N THR A 42 4.78 -5.64 19.66
CA THR A 42 5.16 -6.05 21.01
C THR A 42 6.68 -5.97 21.16
N ASN A 43 7.14 -5.98 22.41
CA ASN A 43 8.55 -5.93 22.76
C ASN A 43 9.30 -4.67 22.28
N ILE A 44 8.58 -3.55 22.10
CA ILE A 44 9.18 -2.25 21.76
C ILE A 44 10.16 -1.80 22.85
N ASP A 45 9.82 -2.08 24.11
CA ASP A 45 10.61 -1.68 25.28
C ASP A 45 12.01 -2.33 25.32
N SER A 46 12.23 -3.44 24.59
CA SER A 46 13.56 -4.04 24.43
C SER A 46 14.48 -3.25 23.49
N TYR A 47 13.94 -2.26 22.76
CA TYR A 47 14.68 -1.43 21.80
C TYR A 47 14.48 0.08 22.09
N PRO A 48 14.85 0.56 23.29
CA PRO A 48 14.53 1.93 23.73
C PRO A 48 15.22 3.02 22.92
N GLY A 49 16.28 2.69 22.15
CA GLY A 49 16.97 3.63 21.26
C GLY A 49 16.27 3.91 19.93
N TYR A 50 15.13 3.28 19.68
CA TYR A 50 14.41 3.35 18.41
C TYR A 50 12.98 3.85 18.58
N THR A 51 12.53 4.59 17.57
CA THR A 51 11.12 4.91 17.33
C THR A 51 10.61 4.04 16.20
N PHE A 52 9.44 3.44 16.40
CA PHE A 52 8.80 2.57 15.42
C PHE A 52 7.62 3.28 14.79
N ILE A 53 7.50 3.17 13.47
CA ILE A 53 6.41 3.77 12.70
C ILE A 53 5.84 2.72 11.75
N ALA A 54 4.54 2.81 11.46
CA ALA A 54 3.92 2.05 10.38
C ALA A 54 3.49 3.00 9.26
N TYR A 55 3.88 2.69 8.02
CA TYR A 55 3.57 3.49 6.85
C TYR A 55 3.26 2.60 5.63
N PRO A 56 2.17 2.86 4.86
CA PRO A 56 1.87 2.14 3.63
C PRO A 56 2.90 2.41 2.53
N VAL A 57 3.44 1.34 1.92
CA VAL A 57 4.41 1.46 0.81
C VAL A 57 3.74 1.55 -0.56
N ASN A 58 2.46 1.16 -0.64
CA ASN A 58 1.68 1.24 -1.87
C ASN A 58 0.55 2.25 -1.72
N ASN A 59 0.58 3.28 -2.57
CA ASN A 59 -0.59 4.09 -2.85
C ASN A 59 -1.44 3.31 -3.87
N SER A 60 -2.59 2.81 -3.45
CA SER A 60 -3.65 2.51 -4.42
C SER A 60 -3.95 3.80 -5.20
N ASN A 61 -4.45 3.71 -6.43
CA ASN A 61 -4.88 4.87 -7.23
C ASN A 61 -6.14 5.60 -6.64
N GLY A 62 -6.35 5.48 -5.33
CA GLY A 62 -7.29 6.24 -4.50
C GLY A 62 -6.57 6.61 -3.19
N ALA A 63 -7.09 7.62 -2.47
CA ALA A 63 -6.44 8.15 -1.27
C ALA A 63 -6.07 7.01 -0.29
N PRO A 64 -4.77 6.82 0.04
CA PRO A 64 -4.37 5.78 0.99
C PRO A 64 -4.99 6.11 2.35
N TYR A 65 -5.89 5.25 2.82
CA TYR A 65 -6.57 5.41 4.12
C TYR A 65 -5.71 4.86 5.26
N ILE A 66 -4.44 5.26 5.31
CA ILE A 66 -3.57 5.04 6.47
C ILE A 66 -2.70 6.29 6.65
N THR A 67 -2.96 7.00 7.74
CA THR A 67 -2.04 7.97 8.32
C THR A 67 -0.81 7.19 8.82
N ALA A 68 0.43 7.63 8.53
CA ALA A 68 1.56 7.03 9.23
C ALA A 68 1.32 7.15 10.74
N ASN A 69 1.62 6.09 11.47
CA ASN A 69 1.39 6.04 12.91
C ASN A 69 2.68 5.67 13.63
N ILE A 70 3.04 6.44 14.65
CA ILE A 70 4.04 6.03 15.63
C ILE A 70 3.44 4.88 16.42
N LEU A 71 4.14 3.76 16.46
CA LEU A 71 3.73 2.56 17.17
C LEU A 71 4.04 2.71 18.66
N SER A 72 3.14 2.20 19.49
CA SER A 72 3.32 2.18 20.94
C SER A 72 3.10 0.76 21.44
N GLN A 73 3.77 0.42 22.54
CA GLN A 73 3.70 -0.89 23.16
C GLN A 73 2.23 -1.31 23.39
N ASN A 74 1.87 -2.50 22.89
CA ASN A 74 0.54 -3.11 23.06
C ASN A 74 -0.63 -2.23 22.58
N LYS A 75 -0.40 -1.27 21.68
CA LYS A 75 -1.46 -0.44 21.12
C LYS A 75 -1.81 -0.92 19.70
N PRO A 76 -3.03 -1.43 19.47
CA PRO A 76 -3.42 -1.90 18.15
C PRO A 76 -3.63 -0.72 17.19
N VAL A 77 -3.10 -0.88 15.98
CA VAL A 77 -3.30 0.00 14.83
C VAL A 77 -4.30 -0.69 13.89
N GLN A 78 -5.43 -0.03 13.64
CA GLN A 78 -6.43 -0.52 12.71
C GLN A 78 -5.98 -0.28 11.27
N LEU A 79 -6.15 -1.30 10.42
CA LEU A 79 -5.81 -1.22 9.01
C LEU A 79 -7.04 -1.45 8.14
N ALA A 80 -7.24 -0.53 7.20
CA ALA A 80 -8.09 -0.75 6.05
C ALA A 80 -7.27 -1.41 4.93
N CYS A 81 -7.03 -2.73 5.02
CA CYS A 81 -6.13 -3.48 4.12
C CYS A 81 -6.55 -3.50 2.64
N LYS A 82 -7.69 -2.92 2.31
CA LYS A 82 -8.16 -2.78 0.93
C LYS A 82 -7.24 -1.94 0.05
N PHE A 83 -6.44 -1.02 0.61
CA PHE A 83 -5.73 0.00 -0.16
C PHE A 83 -4.26 0.25 0.20
N GLY A 84 -3.68 -0.50 1.13
CA GLY A 84 -2.28 -0.31 1.51
C GLY A 84 -1.73 -1.51 2.27
N VAL A 85 -0.52 -1.91 1.91
CA VAL A 85 0.30 -2.88 2.66
C VAL A 85 1.27 -2.05 3.51
N PRO A 86 1.07 -1.92 4.83
CA PRO A 86 1.96 -1.15 5.67
C PRO A 86 3.27 -1.89 5.87
N VAL A 87 4.36 -1.14 5.91
CA VAL A 87 5.66 -1.58 6.39
C VAL A 87 5.90 -0.90 7.74
N ILE A 88 6.41 -1.68 8.69
CA ILE A 88 6.91 -1.11 9.95
C ILE A 88 8.36 -0.68 9.72
N TYR A 89 8.70 0.53 10.11
CA TYR A 89 10.07 1.04 10.08
C TYR A 89 10.54 1.31 11.50
N ALA A 90 11.83 1.13 11.73
CA ALA A 90 12.53 1.62 12.91
C ALA A 90 13.44 2.79 12.52
N VAL A 91 13.58 3.77 13.40
CA VAL A 91 14.54 4.86 13.23
C VAL A 91 15.17 5.15 14.58
N LYS A 92 16.47 5.42 14.63
CA LYS A 92 17.11 5.78 15.90
C LYS A 92 16.52 7.08 16.41
N ASN A 93 16.33 7.19 17.73
CA ASN A 93 15.73 8.38 18.33
C ASN A 93 16.53 9.66 18.02
N GLU A 94 17.85 9.56 17.89
CA GLU A 94 18.73 10.68 17.52
C GLU A 94 18.51 11.17 16.08
N ASP A 95 18.04 10.31 15.19
CA ASP A 95 17.78 10.61 13.78
C ASP A 95 16.28 10.90 13.51
N PHE A 96 15.42 10.77 14.52
CA PHE A 96 13.97 10.94 14.38
C PHE A 96 13.47 12.31 14.81
N ASN A 97 13.01 13.11 13.83
CA ASN A 97 12.36 14.37 14.09
C ASN A 97 10.84 14.19 14.27
N LYS A 98 10.41 13.99 15.53
CA LYS A 98 8.99 13.80 15.86
C LYS A 98 8.11 14.99 15.45
N ALA A 99 8.58 16.22 15.65
CA ALA A 99 7.80 17.41 15.33
C ALA A 99 7.51 17.52 13.82
N GLU A 100 8.51 17.19 13.00
CA GLU A 100 8.34 17.13 11.54
C GLU A 100 7.38 16.01 11.13
N PHE A 101 7.54 14.81 11.68
CA PHE A 101 6.63 13.69 11.43
C PHE A 101 5.17 14.04 11.78
N ASP A 102 4.95 14.61 12.97
CA ASP A 102 3.62 15.03 13.43
C ASP A 102 3.04 16.10 12.50
N SER A 103 3.87 17.04 12.03
CA SER A 103 3.45 18.10 11.08
C SER A 103 3.00 17.55 9.73
N VAL A 104 3.70 16.55 9.20
CA VAL A 104 3.31 15.86 7.95
C VAL A 104 2.01 15.06 8.18
N CYS A 105 1.84 14.48 9.37
CA CYS A 105 0.63 13.76 9.74
C CYS A 105 -0.60 14.65 9.98
N MET A 106 -0.42 15.96 10.15
CA MET A 106 -1.51 16.93 10.26
C MET A 106 -1.98 17.49 8.91
N ILE A 107 -1.29 17.18 7.82
CA ILE A 107 -1.74 17.56 6.47
C ILE A 107 -3.02 16.76 6.16
N ASP A 108 -4.05 17.44 5.66
CA ASP A 108 -5.30 16.80 5.24
C ASP A 108 -5.05 15.66 4.25
N GLU A 109 -5.91 14.63 4.29
CA GLU A 109 -5.85 13.41 3.49
C GLU A 109 -5.91 13.69 1.98
N SER A 110 -4.78 14.12 1.44
CA SER A 110 -4.60 14.63 0.08
C SER A 110 -3.28 14.09 -0.49
N SER A 111 -3.14 14.10 -1.83
CA SER A 111 -1.90 13.69 -2.52
C SER A 111 -0.61 14.29 -1.91
N PRO A 112 -0.57 15.59 -1.53
CA PRO A 112 0.62 16.20 -0.90
C PRO A 112 1.08 15.56 0.40
N ARG A 113 0.16 15.02 1.22
CA ARG A 113 0.52 14.34 2.46
C ARG A 113 1.32 13.07 2.17
N SER A 114 0.82 12.26 1.23
CA SER A 114 1.43 10.97 0.89
C SER A 114 2.84 11.15 0.32
N GLU A 115 3.04 12.19 -0.50
CA GLU A 115 4.33 12.53 -1.11
C GLU A 115 5.34 12.99 -0.06
N LYS A 116 4.97 13.95 0.80
CA LYS A 116 5.84 14.43 1.87
C LYS A 116 6.22 13.35 2.88
N LEU A 117 5.27 12.46 3.19
CA LEU A 117 5.53 11.36 4.10
C LEU A 117 6.46 10.33 3.45
N ASN A 118 6.29 10.06 2.15
CA ASN A 118 7.21 9.23 1.40
C ASN A 118 8.62 9.84 1.33
N GLU A 119 8.74 11.16 1.08
CA GLU A 119 10.01 11.89 1.12
C GLU A 119 10.68 11.82 2.49
N PHE A 120 9.91 12.03 3.57
CA PHE A 120 10.41 11.93 4.93
C PHE A 120 10.99 10.53 5.22
N ILE A 121 10.33 9.47 4.75
CA ILE A 121 10.80 8.10 4.89
C ILE A 121 12.04 7.83 4.02
N LEU A 122 12.05 8.27 2.77
CA LEU A 122 13.15 8.02 1.82
C LEU A 122 14.42 8.80 2.17
N ASN A 123 14.28 10.01 2.71
CA ASN A 123 15.41 10.85 3.09
C ASN A 123 15.90 10.57 4.52
N GLY A 124 15.06 9.94 5.34
CA GLY A 124 15.42 9.56 6.71
C GLY A 124 16.24 8.25 6.76
N LYS A 125 16.86 8.00 7.91
CA LYS A 125 17.58 6.74 8.19
C LYS A 125 16.64 5.65 8.69
N PHE A 126 15.53 5.45 7.98
CA PHE A 126 14.53 4.46 8.33
C PHE A 126 15.01 3.06 7.97
N ILE A 127 14.96 2.16 8.94
CA ILE A 127 15.28 0.74 8.83
C ILE A 127 13.96 0.00 8.59
N PRO A 128 13.68 -0.46 7.36
CA PRO A 128 12.44 -1.13 7.07
C PRO A 128 12.41 -2.53 7.69
N SER A 129 11.19 -3.00 7.96
CA SER A 129 10.91 -4.41 8.19
C SER A 129 10.10 -5.01 7.04
N LEU A 130 9.52 -6.18 7.32
CA LEU A 130 8.60 -6.91 6.48
C LEU A 130 7.30 -6.12 6.19
N LYS A 131 6.77 -6.27 4.97
CA LYS A 131 5.41 -5.86 4.60
C LYS A 131 4.37 -6.63 5.42
N ILE A 132 3.49 -5.93 6.13
CA ILE A 132 2.33 -6.54 6.78
C ILE A 132 1.28 -6.86 5.71
N ILE A 133 1.25 -8.11 5.28
CA ILE A 133 0.19 -8.61 4.39
C ILE A 133 -1.04 -8.91 5.24
N CYS A 134 -2.08 -8.11 5.08
CA CYS A 134 -3.33 -8.33 5.80
C CYS A 134 -4.50 -8.59 4.84
N ASP A 135 -5.32 -9.58 5.21
CA ASP A 135 -6.53 -9.92 4.47
C ASP A 135 -7.72 -9.16 5.07
N SER A 136 -8.37 -8.31 4.27
CA SER A 136 -9.63 -7.65 4.65
C SER A 136 -10.87 -8.54 4.49
N TYR A 137 -10.70 -9.80 4.10
CA TYR A 137 -11.80 -10.70 3.77
C TYR A 137 -11.64 -12.06 4.46
N ALA A 138 -12.75 -12.59 4.97
CA ALA A 138 -12.86 -13.96 5.46
C ALA A 138 -13.96 -14.70 4.69
N ASN A 139 -14.02 -16.03 4.83
CA ASN A 139 -15.17 -16.79 4.33
C ASN A 139 -16.48 -16.29 5.00
N ARG A 140 -17.59 -16.31 4.26
CA ARG A 140 -18.88 -15.79 4.72
C ARG A 140 -19.37 -16.48 6.00
N ASP A 141 -19.05 -17.75 6.16
CA ASP A 141 -19.38 -18.60 7.32
C ASP A 141 -18.39 -18.47 8.48
N ALA A 142 -17.31 -17.70 8.33
CA ALA A 142 -16.34 -17.50 9.41
C ALA A 142 -17.03 -16.91 10.65
N LYS A 143 -16.72 -17.44 11.82
CA LYS A 143 -17.33 -16.99 13.09
C LYS A 143 -16.78 -15.66 13.59
N TYR A 144 -15.61 -15.24 13.10
CA TYR A 144 -14.94 -14.00 13.48
C TYR A 144 -15.24 -12.87 12.49
N ASN A 145 -15.17 -11.64 12.98
CA ASN A 145 -15.28 -10.41 12.17
C ASN A 145 -14.07 -9.49 12.35
N PHE A 146 -13.19 -9.80 13.29
CA PHE A 146 -11.99 -9.03 13.60
C PHE A 146 -10.79 -9.96 13.71
N VAL A 147 -9.65 -9.49 13.20
CA VAL A 147 -8.35 -10.14 13.31
C VAL A 147 -7.39 -9.13 13.93
N ASN A 148 -6.70 -9.50 15.01
CA ASN A 148 -5.59 -8.73 15.58
C ASN A 148 -4.31 -9.56 15.53
N GLU A 149 -3.31 -9.11 14.78
CA GLU A 149 -1.99 -9.75 14.74
C GLU A 149 -0.99 -9.03 15.64
N GLN A 150 -0.35 -9.78 16.53
CA GLN A 150 0.73 -9.30 17.39
C GLN A 150 2.05 -9.64 16.73
N PHE A 151 2.82 -8.62 16.38
CA PHE A 151 4.17 -8.76 15.86
C PHE A 151 5.18 -8.46 16.96
N GLY A 152 6.23 -9.27 17.08
CA GLY A 152 7.36 -9.00 17.97
C GLY A 152 8.62 -8.71 17.16
N ILE A 153 9.43 -7.77 17.64
CA ILE A 153 10.76 -7.50 17.07
C ILE A 153 11.70 -8.63 17.54
N GLU A 154 12.39 -9.24 16.58
CA GLU A 154 13.41 -10.25 16.85
C GLU A 154 14.83 -9.66 16.82
N SER A 155 15.11 -8.81 15.82
CA SER A 155 16.40 -8.15 15.68
C SER A 155 16.31 -6.88 14.85
N ILE A 156 17.15 -5.91 15.15
CA ILE A 156 17.37 -4.71 14.35
C ILE A 156 18.86 -4.65 14.00
N ASN A 157 19.16 -4.74 12.71
CA ASN A 157 20.48 -4.50 12.15
C ASN A 157 20.51 -3.11 11.51
N ASN A 158 21.67 -2.68 10.98
CA ASN A 158 21.81 -1.34 10.39
C ASN A 158 20.80 -1.06 9.26
N ASP A 159 20.50 -2.07 8.44
CA ASP A 159 19.72 -1.88 7.21
C ASP A 159 18.40 -2.68 7.18
N THR A 160 18.20 -3.57 8.16
CA THR A 160 17.04 -4.46 8.19
C THR A 160 16.53 -4.68 9.62
N MET A 161 15.21 -4.66 9.77
CA MET A 161 14.52 -5.07 10.99
C MET A 161 13.73 -6.35 10.73
N ILE A 162 13.92 -7.35 11.59
CA ILE A 162 13.19 -8.61 11.56
C ILE A 162 12.07 -8.56 12.59
N ILE A 163 10.83 -8.66 12.11
CA ILE A 163 9.62 -8.78 12.93
C ILE A 163 8.98 -10.15 12.66
N LYS A 164 8.40 -10.75 13.70
CA LYS A 164 7.70 -12.03 13.62
C LYS A 164 6.30 -11.93 14.15
N SER A 165 5.36 -12.59 13.47
CA SER A 165 4.02 -12.80 14.04
C SER A 165 4.16 -13.72 15.26
N GLN A 166 3.79 -13.20 16.43
CA GLN A 166 3.79 -13.94 17.69
C GLN A 166 2.43 -14.60 17.95
N LYS A 167 1.36 -13.90 17.59
CA LYS A 167 0.00 -14.33 17.90
C LYS A 167 -1.01 -13.69 16.96
N THR A 168 -1.96 -14.47 16.47
CA THR A 168 -3.15 -13.94 15.79
C THR A 168 -4.38 -14.20 16.66
N LEU A 169 -5.16 -13.15 16.90
CA LEU A 169 -6.39 -13.19 17.68
C LEU A 169 -7.60 -12.98 16.78
N TYR A 170 -8.48 -13.97 16.73
CA TYR A 170 -9.75 -13.88 16.00
C TYR A 170 -10.89 -13.54 16.96
N LYS A 171 -11.67 -12.48 16.66
CA LYS A 171 -12.78 -12.05 17.52
C LYS A 171 -14.11 -11.98 16.78
N ASP A 172 -15.19 -12.30 17.51
CA ASP A 172 -16.57 -12.14 17.03
C ASP A 172 -17.06 -10.67 17.13
N ASN A 173 -18.33 -10.43 16.80
CA ASN A 173 -18.96 -9.11 16.94
C ASN A 173 -19.11 -8.63 18.39
N ASN A 174 -19.03 -9.53 19.35
CA ASN A 174 -19.11 -9.24 20.77
C ASN A 174 -17.72 -9.09 21.40
N ASN A 175 -16.66 -9.02 20.57
CA ASN A 175 -15.27 -8.93 20.99
C ASN A 175 -14.77 -10.15 21.77
N ASN A 176 -15.49 -11.28 21.72
CA ASN A 176 -15.04 -12.54 22.31
C ASN A 176 -13.96 -13.16 21.42
N THR A 177 -12.89 -13.66 22.04
CA THR A 177 -11.82 -14.36 21.31
C THR A 177 -12.29 -15.78 20.98
N ILE A 178 -12.38 -16.09 19.69
CA ILE A 178 -12.92 -17.35 19.18
C ILE A 178 -11.83 -18.40 19.01
N ASP A 179 -10.65 -17.96 18.58
CA ASP A 179 -9.53 -18.85 18.36
C ASP A 179 -8.21 -18.16 18.69
N ALA A 180 -7.49 -18.74 19.64
CA ALA A 180 -6.13 -18.38 20.01
C ALA A 180 -5.22 -19.61 19.97
N LYS A 181 -5.75 -20.76 19.53
CA LYS A 181 -5.02 -22.04 19.52
C LYS A 181 -4.47 -22.24 18.11
N ASP A 182 -3.16 -22.08 17.99
CA ASP A 182 -2.35 -22.45 16.83
C ASP A 182 -2.50 -21.57 15.58
N SER A 183 -2.24 -20.26 15.71
CA SER A 183 -1.61 -19.54 14.60
C SER A 183 -0.17 -20.06 14.47
N LYS A 184 0.03 -21.15 13.71
CA LYS A 184 1.39 -21.60 13.35
C LYS A 184 2.16 -20.40 12.83
N SER A 185 3.25 -20.06 13.51
CA SER A 185 4.21 -19.03 13.14
C SER A 185 4.85 -19.40 11.79
N GLY A 186 4.16 -19.07 10.70
CA GLY A 186 4.77 -19.04 9.39
C GLY A 186 5.70 -17.84 9.36
N PHE A 187 7.00 -18.07 9.17
CA PHE A 187 7.90 -17.02 8.70
C PHE A 187 7.30 -16.46 7.41
N ARG A 188 7.03 -15.15 7.38
CA ARG A 188 6.80 -14.43 6.15
C ARG A 188 8.13 -13.73 5.84
N ASP A 189 8.86 -14.24 4.84
CA ASP A 189 10.20 -13.78 4.45
C ASP A 189 10.15 -12.76 3.29
N ASP A 190 9.13 -11.91 3.24
CA ASP A 190 8.99 -10.92 2.16
C ASP A 190 9.78 -9.63 2.48
N VAL A 191 11.11 -9.76 2.59
CA VAL A 191 12.01 -8.60 2.75
C VAL A 191 11.81 -7.66 1.56
N VAL A 192 11.39 -6.43 1.85
CA VAL A 192 11.16 -5.43 0.81
C VAL A 192 12.32 -4.46 0.79
N SER A 193 13.05 -4.45 -0.32
CA SER A 193 13.88 -3.29 -0.63
C SER A 193 12.96 -2.10 -0.91
N PRO A 194 13.33 -0.86 -0.57
CA PRO A 194 12.52 0.34 -0.82
C PRO A 194 12.15 0.62 -2.31
N GLN A 195 12.46 -0.29 -3.25
CA GLN A 195 12.54 -0.03 -4.68
C GLN A 195 11.55 -0.83 -5.56
N GLU A 196 10.39 -1.24 -5.06
CA GLU A 196 9.32 -1.70 -5.96
C GLU A 196 8.49 -0.52 -6.52
N GLN A 197 9.16 0.37 -7.26
CA GLN A 197 8.53 1.31 -8.18
C GLN A 197 8.75 0.86 -9.62
N VAL A 198 8.08 -0.21 -10.06
CA VAL A 198 8.05 -0.56 -11.48
C VAL A 198 6.66 -0.99 -11.91
N GLY A 199 5.67 -0.12 -11.71
CA GLY A 199 4.28 -0.36 -12.12
C GLY A 199 3.70 0.59 -13.17
N SER A 200 4.33 1.76 -13.41
CA SER A 200 3.63 2.86 -14.08
C SER A 200 4.15 3.26 -15.46
N TYR A 201 5.29 2.72 -15.91
CA TYR A 201 5.86 3.11 -17.21
C TYR A 201 5.06 2.62 -18.41
N LEU A 202 4.34 1.49 -18.30
CA LEU A 202 3.53 0.96 -19.40
C LEU A 202 2.40 1.90 -19.83
N ILE A 203 1.87 2.71 -18.91
CA ILE A 203 0.77 3.65 -19.19
C ILE A 203 1.25 4.81 -20.08
N ILE A 204 2.53 5.20 -19.99
CA ILE A 204 3.12 6.28 -20.81
C ILE A 204 3.71 5.72 -22.11
N VAL A 205 4.30 4.52 -22.07
CA VAL A 205 4.96 3.90 -23.22
C VAL A 205 3.96 3.50 -24.30
N ILE A 206 2.79 2.96 -23.95
CA ILE A 206 1.79 2.50 -24.92
C ILE A 206 1.22 3.67 -25.78
N PRO A 207 0.79 4.81 -25.23
CA PRO A 207 0.34 5.96 -26.01
C PRO A 207 1.43 6.53 -26.93
N ILE A 208 2.69 6.57 -26.47
CA ILE A 208 3.81 7.06 -27.28
C ILE A 208 4.07 6.15 -28.48
N LEU A 209 4.08 4.82 -28.28
CA LEU A 209 4.25 3.86 -29.38
C LEU A 209 3.08 3.94 -30.38
N ALA A 210 1.85 4.13 -29.90
CA ALA A 210 0.70 4.32 -30.77
C ALA A 210 0.82 5.61 -31.61
N LEU A 211 1.28 6.72 -31.01
CA LEU A 211 1.51 7.98 -31.71
C LEU A 211 2.58 7.83 -32.80
N ILE A 212 3.69 7.16 -32.49
CA ILE A 212 4.77 6.89 -33.44
C ILE A 212 4.24 6.09 -34.63
N ALA A 213 3.49 5.00 -34.38
CA ALA A 213 2.90 4.19 -35.44
C ALA A 213 1.98 5.01 -36.37
N ILE A 214 1.15 5.89 -35.81
CA ILE A 214 0.28 6.80 -36.58
C ILE A 214 1.12 7.74 -37.45
N ILE A 215 2.15 8.37 -36.90
CA ILE A 215 3.04 9.29 -37.63
C ILE A 215 3.75 8.54 -38.76
N THR A 216 4.30 7.35 -38.50
CA THR A 216 4.97 6.54 -39.52
C THR A 216 4.04 6.19 -40.67
N VAL A 217 2.80 5.78 -40.39
CA VAL A 217 1.80 5.50 -41.43
C VAL A 217 1.49 6.75 -42.26
N LEU A 218 1.35 7.92 -41.63
CA LEU A 218 1.09 9.18 -42.33
C LEU A 218 2.25 9.60 -43.25
N VAL A 219 3.50 9.49 -42.78
CA VAL A 219 4.70 9.81 -43.57
C VAL A 219 4.83 8.86 -44.76
N LEU A 220 4.71 7.54 -44.54
CA LEU A 220 4.77 6.55 -45.62
C LEU A 220 3.69 6.76 -46.68
N ARG A 221 2.48 7.17 -46.27
CA ARG A 221 1.40 7.52 -47.21
C ARG A 221 1.70 8.77 -48.03
N LYS A 222 2.40 9.74 -47.45
CA LYS A 222 2.78 10.99 -48.13
C LYS A 222 3.93 10.77 -49.13
N MET A 223 4.84 9.84 -48.84
CA MET A 223 5.96 9.50 -49.74
C MET A 223 5.56 8.60 -50.92
N LYS A 224 4.47 7.83 -50.80
CA LYS A 224 3.92 7.00 -51.90
C LYS A 224 2.98 7.77 -52.85
N LYS A 225 2.80 9.07 -52.64
CA LYS A 225 2.07 10.00 -53.52
C LYS A 225 3.04 10.97 -54.12
#